data_AF-A0A161HG45-F1
#
_entry.id   AF-A0A161HG45-F1
#
_cell.length_a   1.000
_cell.length_b   1.000
_cell.length_c   1.000
_cell.angle_alpha   90.00
_cell.angle_beta   90.00
_cell.angle_gamma   90.00
#
_symmetry.space_group_name_H-M   'P 1'
#
loop_
_entity.id
_entity.type
_entity.pdbx_description
1 polymer ?
#
loop_
_entity_poly.entity_id
_entity_poly.type
_entity_poly.pdbx_seq_one_letter_code
_entity_poly.pdbx_strand_id
1 'polypeptide(L)'
;MSRSLSKPSDFTGGIELEKIIASNRTKPLVIFIEGTTSNGKGLLPFVSNVPISALPANTDIYPSVLKYTPPDPSTTPIPGSLPGWVIKVLSTQMTITARIKFANKLSTNPQNNEAAFANEIADSITRVGRIRKLGPAVDLAAKREFLSAWYRGRSS
;
A
#
# COMPACT_ATOMS: atom_id res chain seq x y z
N MET A 1 -16.68 6.19 22.80
CA MET A 1 -15.41 5.48 23.05
C MET A 1 -14.48 5.66 21.85
N SER A 2 -13.54 6.61 21.94
CA SER A 2 -12.55 6.91 20.90
C SER A 2 -11.39 5.92 21.01
N ARG A 3 -11.50 4.76 20.36
CA ARG A 3 -10.34 3.86 20.17
C ARG A 3 -9.51 4.43 19.04
N SER A 4 -8.73 5.47 19.35
CA SER A 4 -7.73 6.03 18.45
C SER A 4 -6.80 4.92 18.00
N LEU A 5 -6.50 4.90 16.70
CA LEU A 5 -5.38 4.14 16.14
C LEU A 5 -4.19 4.33 17.09
N SER A 6 -3.63 3.21 17.57
CA SER A 6 -2.43 3.22 18.40
C SER A 6 -1.41 4.17 17.77
N LYS A 7 -0.81 5.06 18.58
CA LYS A 7 0.34 5.86 18.14
C LYS A 7 1.28 4.90 17.41
N PRO A 8 1.67 5.18 16.15
CA PRO A 8 2.58 4.28 15.43
C PRO A 8 3.76 4.03 16.36
N SER A 9 4.08 2.77 16.59
CA SER A 9 5.24 2.42 17.38
C SER A 9 6.43 3.20 16.81
N ASP A 10 7.28 3.76 17.68
CA ASP A 10 8.53 4.42 17.29
C ASP A 10 9.55 3.37 16.78
N PHE A 11 9.07 2.37 16.01
CA PHE A 11 9.83 1.24 15.50
C PHE A 11 10.74 1.75 14.38
N THR A 12 11.92 2.23 14.77
CA THR A 12 13.06 2.58 13.93
C THR A 12 13.75 1.37 13.31
N GLY A 13 13.19 0.16 13.45
CA GLY A 13 13.74 -1.09 12.92
C GLY A 13 13.53 -1.30 11.41
N GLY A 14 13.26 -0.24 10.65
CA GLY A 14 13.22 -0.33 9.19
C GLY A 14 14.59 -0.72 8.64
N ILE A 15 14.62 -1.68 7.71
CA ILE A 15 15.86 -2.08 7.03
C ILE A 15 15.95 -1.29 5.73
N GLU A 16 17.10 -0.67 5.48
CA GLU A 16 17.36 0.03 4.23
C GLU A 16 17.25 -0.93 3.03
N LEU A 17 16.65 -0.43 1.95
CA LEU A 17 16.40 -1.22 0.75
C LEU A 17 17.72 -1.72 0.12
N GLU A 18 18.76 -0.90 0.15
CA GLU A 18 20.10 -1.24 -0.37
C GLU A 18 20.66 -2.50 0.29
N LYS A 19 20.50 -2.62 1.61
CA LYS A 19 20.95 -3.78 2.39
C LYS A 19 20.20 -5.04 1.98
N ILE A 20 18.89 -4.95 1.74
CA ILE A 20 18.07 -6.07 1.26
C ILE A 20 18.54 -6.50 -0.13
N ILE A 21 18.75 -5.55 -1.05
CA ILE A 21 19.22 -5.81 -2.41
C ILE A 21 20.60 -6.48 -2.38
N ALA A 22 21.53 -5.95 -1.58
CA ALA A 22 22.87 -6.50 -1.41
C ALA A 22 22.82 -7.95 -0.89
N SER A 23 21.92 -8.24 0.04
CA SER A 23 21.77 -9.59 0.62
C SER A 23 21.10 -10.61 -0.32
N ASN A 24 20.28 -10.15 -1.28
CA ASN A 24 19.43 -11.02 -2.10
C ASN A 24 19.54 -10.68 -3.61
N ARG A 25 20.77 -10.60 -4.15
CA ARG A 25 20.99 -10.23 -5.56
C ARG A 25 20.42 -11.20 -6.61
N THR A 26 20.14 -12.45 -6.25
CA THR A 26 19.66 -13.49 -7.18
C THR A 26 18.16 -13.70 -7.15
N LYS A 27 17.43 -13.05 -6.24
CA LYS A 27 16.00 -13.30 -6.00
C LYS A 27 15.16 -12.10 -6.45
N PRO A 28 13.98 -12.34 -7.03
CA PRO A 28 13.04 -11.26 -7.31
C PRO A 28 12.56 -10.63 -5.99
N LEU A 29 12.49 -9.30 -5.97
CA LEU A 29 12.01 -8.54 -4.82
C LEU A 29 10.60 -8.01 -5.09
N VAL A 30 9.68 -8.26 -4.16
CA VAL A 30 8.29 -7.76 -4.24
C VAL A 30 8.11 -6.71 -3.16
N ILE A 31 7.72 -5.50 -3.57
CA ILE A 31 7.57 -4.35 -2.67
C ILE A 31 6.14 -3.83 -2.75
N PHE A 32 5.51 -3.66 -1.60
CA PHE A 32 4.21 -3.00 -1.47
C PHE A 32 4.41 -1.52 -1.15
N ILE A 33 4.42 -0.70 -2.21
CA ILE A 33 4.69 0.75 -2.14
C ILE A 33 3.60 1.56 -1.42
N GLU A 34 2.41 1.00 -1.20
CA GLU A 34 1.35 1.63 -0.41
C GLU A 34 1.51 1.44 1.10
N GLY A 35 2.39 0.51 1.55
CA GLY A 35 2.67 0.26 2.97
C GLY A 35 1.48 -0.27 3.79
N THR A 36 0.30 -0.46 3.19
CA THR A 36 -0.90 -1.00 3.83
C THR A 36 -1.72 -1.76 2.79
N THR A 37 -2.52 -2.74 3.21
CA THR A 37 -3.43 -3.43 2.30
C THR A 37 -4.55 -2.50 1.84
N SER A 38 -4.67 -2.25 0.54
CA SER A 38 -5.85 -1.60 -0.04
C SER A 38 -6.98 -2.60 -0.31
N ASN A 39 -8.24 -2.15 -0.20
CA ASN A 39 -9.43 -2.92 -0.56
C ASN A 39 -9.58 -3.18 -2.08
N GLY A 40 -8.50 -3.00 -2.86
CA GLY A 40 -8.47 -3.22 -4.31
C GLY A 40 -9.30 -2.24 -5.14
N LYS A 41 -9.93 -1.25 -4.50
CA LYS A 41 -10.80 -0.23 -5.14
C LYS A 41 -10.02 1.00 -5.61
N GLY A 42 -8.93 1.35 -4.95
CA GLY A 42 -8.09 2.49 -5.28
C GLY A 42 -6.64 2.25 -4.91
N LEU A 43 -5.73 2.87 -5.66
CA LEU A 43 -4.32 2.90 -5.34
C LEU A 43 -4.08 4.01 -4.32
N LEU A 44 -3.58 3.65 -3.14
CA LEU A 44 -3.20 4.62 -2.12
C LEU A 44 -1.95 5.39 -2.56
N PRO A 45 -1.77 6.63 -2.08
CA PRO A 45 -0.53 7.36 -2.29
C PRO A 45 0.66 6.52 -1.82
N PHE A 46 1.75 6.57 -2.57
CA PHE A 46 2.97 5.86 -2.19
C PHE A 46 3.54 6.48 -0.92
N VAL A 47 4.12 5.67 -0.06
CA VAL A 47 4.87 6.20 1.07
C VAL A 47 6.00 7.08 0.54
N SER A 48 6.09 8.32 1.03
CA SER A 48 6.95 9.39 0.51
C SER A 48 8.46 9.11 0.60
N ASN A 49 8.85 7.95 1.13
CA ASN A 49 10.23 7.51 1.33
C ASN A 49 10.57 6.26 0.51
N VAL A 50 9.84 5.91 -0.57
CA VAL A 50 10.30 4.81 -1.44
C VAL A 50 11.64 5.22 -2.04
N PRO A 51 12.75 4.57 -1.67
CA PRO A 51 14.06 5.00 -2.13
C PRO A 51 14.28 4.40 -3.52
N ILE A 52 13.68 5.05 -4.52
CA ILE A 52 13.91 4.72 -5.93
C ILE A 52 15.40 4.92 -6.25
N SER A 53 16.05 5.90 -5.60
CA SER A 53 17.50 6.13 -5.61
C SER A 53 18.33 4.97 -5.04
N ALA A 54 17.80 4.19 -4.10
CA ALA A 54 18.49 3.01 -3.56
C ALA A 54 18.50 1.83 -4.54
N LEU A 55 17.74 1.90 -5.63
CA LEU A 55 17.77 0.87 -6.66
C LEU A 55 19.03 1.03 -7.52
N PRO A 56 19.74 -0.06 -7.82
CA PRO A 56 20.82 -0.04 -8.80
C PRO A 56 20.36 0.56 -10.13
N ALA A 57 21.26 1.29 -10.81
CA ALA A 57 20.99 1.80 -12.14
C ALA A 57 20.56 0.66 -13.08
N ASN A 58 19.59 0.93 -13.95
CA ASN A 58 19.05 -0.04 -14.91
C ASN A 58 18.35 -1.25 -14.27
N THR A 59 17.74 -1.08 -13.09
CA THR A 59 16.85 -2.10 -12.51
C THR A 59 15.52 -2.15 -13.25
N ASP A 60 15.11 -3.36 -13.63
CA ASP A 60 13.82 -3.65 -14.25
C ASP A 60 12.71 -3.74 -13.22
N ILE A 61 11.72 -2.88 -13.34
CA ILE A 61 10.57 -2.80 -12.46
C ILE A 61 9.34 -3.28 -13.24
N TYR A 62 8.57 -4.17 -12.63
CA TYR A 62 7.31 -4.68 -13.16
C TYR A 62 6.17 -4.22 -12.27
N PRO A 63 5.54 -3.06 -12.59
CA PRO A 63 4.39 -2.60 -11.83
C PRO A 63 3.29 -3.66 -11.91
N SER A 64 2.78 -4.09 -10.76
CA SER A 64 1.81 -5.18 -10.70
C SER A 64 0.64 -4.81 -9.79
N VAL A 65 -0.51 -5.41 -10.10
CA VAL A 65 -1.76 -5.22 -9.37
C VAL A 65 -2.23 -6.57 -8.89
N LEU A 66 -2.39 -6.68 -7.58
CA LEU A 66 -2.97 -7.84 -6.90
C LEU A 66 -4.41 -7.52 -6.51
N LYS A 67 -5.37 -8.32 -6.98
CA LYS A 67 -6.79 -8.22 -6.63
C LYS A 67 -7.27 -9.52 -6.01
N TYR A 68 -8.02 -9.41 -4.91
CA TYR A 68 -8.68 -10.54 -4.28
C TYR A 68 -10.16 -10.59 -4.65
N THR A 69 -10.66 -11.80 -4.88
CA THR A 69 -12.09 -12.09 -5.09
C THR A 69 -12.49 -13.22 -4.12
N PRO A 70 -13.56 -13.06 -3.32
CA PRO A 70 -14.42 -11.88 -3.22
C PRO A 70 -13.74 -10.67 -2.52
N PRO A 71 -14.17 -9.42 -2.77
CA PRO A 71 -13.58 -8.22 -2.16
C PRO A 71 -13.90 -7.97 -0.66
N ASP A 72 -14.59 -8.90 0.01
CA ASP A 72 -15.21 -8.73 1.34
C ASP A 72 -15.08 -10.01 2.18
N PRO A 73 -15.33 -10.03 3.51
CA PRO A 73 -15.19 -9.05 4.59
C PRO A 73 -13.99 -9.40 5.51
N SER A 74 -13.11 -10.30 5.07
CA SER A 74 -12.09 -10.96 5.89
C SER A 74 -10.74 -10.22 5.91
N THR A 75 -10.44 -9.38 4.92
CA THR A 75 -9.13 -8.71 4.80
C THR A 75 -8.88 -7.65 5.87
N THR A 76 -9.93 -7.24 6.58
CA THR A 76 -9.86 -6.45 7.81
C THR A 76 -11.06 -6.80 8.68
N PRO A 77 -11.01 -7.85 9.53
CA PRO A 77 -12.04 -8.04 10.51
C PRO A 77 -11.79 -7.01 11.60
N ILE A 78 -12.63 -5.98 11.68
CA ILE A 78 -12.79 -5.23 12.91
C ILE A 78 -13.90 -5.98 13.67
N PRO A 79 -13.57 -6.88 14.61
CA PRO A 79 -14.60 -7.61 15.33
C PRO A 79 -15.38 -6.62 16.20
N GLY A 80 -16.59 -6.27 15.77
CA GLY A 80 -17.56 -5.59 16.63
C GLY A 80 -18.07 -6.54 17.73
N SER A 81 -18.18 -7.83 17.43
CA SER A 81 -18.49 -8.91 18.38
C SER A 81 -17.74 -10.19 18.00
N LEU A 82 -17.07 -10.82 18.98
CA LEU A 82 -16.36 -12.09 18.79
C LEU A 82 -17.26 -13.24 18.32
N PRO A 83 -18.47 -13.44 18.89
CA PRO A 83 -19.33 -14.56 18.48
C PRO A 83 -19.82 -14.42 17.03
N GLY A 84 -20.20 -13.20 16.63
CA GLY A 84 -20.63 -12.91 15.27
C GLY A 84 -19.50 -13.07 14.25
N TRP A 85 -18.27 -12.70 14.63
CA TRP A 85 -17.09 -12.94 13.79
C TRP A 85 -16.78 -14.42 13.62
N VAL A 86 -16.79 -15.22 14.70
CA VAL A 86 -16.53 -16.68 14.63
C VAL A 86 -17.58 -17.39 13.77
N ILE A 87 -18.87 -17.08 13.97
CA ILE A 87 -19.95 -17.66 13.16
C ILE A 87 -19.78 -17.27 11.69
N LYS A 88 -19.39 -16.02 11.41
CA LYS A 88 -19.15 -15.54 10.04
C LYS A 88 -17.92 -16.19 9.41
N VAL A 89 -16.85 -16.42 10.17
CA VAL A 89 -15.64 -17.13 9.72
C VAL A 89 -15.94 -18.60 9.41
N LEU A 90 -16.71 -19.28 10.26
CA LEU A 90 -17.04 -20.69 10.09
C LEU A 90 -18.12 -20.95 9.01
N SER A 91 -19.03 -20.00 8.80
CA SER A 91 -20.11 -20.14 7.80
C SER A 91 -19.74 -19.61 6.41
N THR A 92 -18.68 -18.81 6.27
CA THR A 92 -18.26 -18.28 4.97
C THR A 92 -17.31 -19.26 4.29
N GLN A 93 -17.69 -19.74 3.11
CA GLN A 93 -16.82 -20.54 2.26
C GLN A 93 -15.63 -19.68 1.78
N MET A 94 -14.45 -19.90 2.37
CA MET A 94 -13.25 -19.10 2.13
C MET A 94 -12.52 -19.51 0.85
N THR A 95 -13.18 -19.42 -0.31
CA THR A 95 -12.48 -19.53 -1.59
C THR A 95 -11.96 -18.16 -1.98
N ILE A 96 -10.76 -17.81 -1.53
CA ILE A 96 -10.09 -16.56 -1.90
C ILE A 96 -9.31 -16.79 -3.19
N THR A 97 -9.72 -16.11 -4.26
CA THR A 97 -8.97 -16.09 -5.53
C THR A 97 -8.13 -14.82 -5.59
N ALA A 98 -6.81 -14.98 -5.72
CA ALA A 98 -5.89 -13.88 -6.00
C ALA A 98 -5.65 -13.78 -7.52
N ARG A 99 -5.87 -12.59 -8.08
CA ARG A 99 -5.58 -12.27 -9.47
C ARG A 99 -4.47 -11.24 -9.54
N ILE A 100 -3.35 -11.63 -10.14
CA ILE A 100 -2.21 -10.74 -10.36
C ILE A 100 -2.22 -10.31 -11.82
N LYS A 101 -1.99 -9.03 -12.07
CA LYS A 101 -1.77 -8.46 -13.40
C LYS A 101 -0.45 -7.70 -13.40
N PHE A 102 0.35 -7.91 -14.43
CA PHE A 102 1.61 -7.21 -14.63
C PHE A 102 1.47 -6.14 -15.71
N ALA A 103 2.09 -4.99 -15.49
CA ALA A 103 2.26 -3.94 -16.48
C ALA A 103 3.53 -4.16 -17.28
N ASN A 104 3.70 -3.31 -18.29
CA ASN A 104 4.94 -3.24 -19.07
C ASN A 104 6.12 -2.89 -18.14
N LYS A 105 7.28 -3.43 -18.49
CA LYS A 105 8.56 -3.17 -17.83
C LYS A 105 8.87 -1.67 -17.85
N LEU A 106 9.29 -1.14 -16.69
CA LEU A 106 9.88 0.19 -16.54
C LEU A 106 11.34 0.00 -16.09
N SER A 107 12.28 0.66 -16.77
CA SER A 107 13.70 0.61 -16.39
C SER A 107 14.09 1.89 -15.67
N THR A 108 14.83 1.75 -14.57
CA THR A 108 15.30 2.88 -13.77
C THR A 108 16.43 3.61 -14.51
N ASN A 109 16.20 4.86 -14.90
CA ASN A 109 17.24 5.74 -15.46
C ASN A 109 17.73 6.70 -14.36
N PRO A 110 19.06 6.82 -14.13
CA PRO A 110 19.63 7.73 -13.12
C PRO A 110 19.27 9.22 -13.29
N GLN A 111 18.70 9.64 -14.41
CA GLN A 111 18.28 11.04 -14.63
C GLN A 111 16.80 11.32 -14.32
N ASN A 112 16.00 10.31 -14.00
CA ASN A 112 14.57 10.51 -13.77
C ASN A 112 14.33 11.16 -12.40
N ASN A 113 13.55 12.26 -12.38
CA ASN A 113 13.03 12.81 -11.14
C ASN A 113 12.19 11.75 -10.42
N GLU A 114 12.54 11.42 -9.17
CA GLU A 114 11.91 10.35 -8.38
C GLU A 114 10.39 10.49 -8.32
N ALA A 115 9.88 11.71 -8.14
CA ALA A 115 8.46 11.98 -8.06
C ALA A 115 7.74 11.73 -9.40
N ALA A 116 8.39 12.06 -10.52
CA ALA A 116 7.85 11.80 -11.85
C ALA A 116 7.81 10.29 -12.14
N PHE A 117 8.86 9.57 -11.78
CA PHE A 117 8.95 8.13 -11.96
C PHE A 117 7.94 7.38 -11.07
N ALA A 118 7.76 7.81 -9.83
CA ALA A 118 6.69 7.30 -8.96
C ALA A 118 5.30 7.51 -9.58
N ASN A 119 5.06 8.66 -10.19
CA ASN A 119 3.79 8.90 -10.89
C ASN A 119 3.60 7.98 -12.10
N GLU A 120 4.65 7.73 -12.89
CA GLU A 120 4.62 6.80 -14.02
C GLU A 120 4.31 5.35 -13.58
N ILE A 121 4.90 4.91 -12.46
CA ILE A 121 4.59 3.62 -11.83
C ILE A 121 3.12 3.58 -11.41
N ALA A 122 2.63 4.62 -10.73
CA ALA A 122 1.24 4.71 -10.30
C ALA A 122 0.26 4.67 -11.48
N ASP A 123 0.58 5.37 -12.56
CA ASP A 123 -0.26 5.43 -13.76
C ASP A 123 -0.27 4.09 -14.50
N SER A 124 0.87 3.39 -14.53
CA SER A 124 0.96 2.03 -15.06
C SER A 124 0.11 1.03 -14.26
N ILE A 125 0.18 1.09 -12.92
CA ILE A 125 -0.61 0.24 -12.02
C ILE A 125 -2.11 0.53 -12.18
N THR A 126 -2.51 1.80 -12.18
CA THR A 126 -3.93 2.19 -12.30
C THR A 126 -4.53 1.77 -13.63
N ARG A 127 -3.77 1.90 -14.73
CA ARG A 127 -4.16 1.44 -16.06
C ARG A 127 -4.40 -0.06 -16.11
N VAL A 128 -3.44 -0.87 -15.64
CA VAL A 128 -3.54 -2.35 -15.67
C VAL A 128 -4.60 -2.87 -14.70
N GLY A 129 -4.64 -2.26 -13.52
CA GLY A 129 -5.58 -2.60 -12.46
C GLY A 129 -7.01 -2.18 -12.78
N ARG A 130 -7.22 -1.19 -13.67
CA ARG A 130 -8.47 -0.44 -13.79
C ARG A 130 -8.92 0.04 -12.41
N ILE A 131 -8.01 0.66 -11.68
CA ILE A 131 -8.24 1.22 -10.33
C ILE A 131 -7.98 2.72 -10.36
N ARG A 132 -8.64 3.48 -9.49
CA ARG A 132 -8.43 4.93 -9.42
C ARG A 132 -7.23 5.24 -8.54
N LYS A 133 -6.38 6.17 -8.99
CA LYS A 133 -5.38 6.83 -8.15
C LYS A 133 -6.12 7.67 -7.12
N LEU A 134 -5.90 7.42 -5.84
CA LEU A 134 -6.45 8.28 -4.79
C LEU A 134 -5.64 9.58 -4.77
N GLY A 135 -6.35 10.71 -4.67
CA GLY A 135 -5.74 12.04 -4.79
C GLY A 135 -4.87 12.43 -3.58
N PRO A 136 -4.12 13.54 -3.67
CA PRO A 136 -3.23 14.03 -2.60
C PRO A 136 -3.97 14.37 -1.29
N ALA A 137 -5.29 14.55 -1.33
CA ALA A 137 -6.12 14.71 -0.14
C ALA A 137 -6.22 13.44 0.74
N VAL A 138 -5.79 12.28 0.24
CA VAL A 138 -5.70 11.02 0.99
C VAL A 138 -4.24 10.71 1.38
N ASP A 139 -3.36 11.71 1.32
CA ASP A 139 -2.00 11.57 1.83
C ASP A 139 -2.01 11.48 3.37
N LEU A 140 -0.97 10.86 3.94
CA LEU A 140 -0.74 10.78 5.38
C LEU A 140 -0.73 12.17 6.02
N ALA A 141 -0.13 13.17 5.37
CA ALA A 141 -0.12 14.55 5.84
C ALA A 141 -1.54 15.15 5.89
N ALA A 142 -2.31 15.01 4.80
CA ALA A 142 -3.69 15.47 4.72
C ALA A 142 -4.59 14.78 5.76
N LYS A 143 -4.39 13.49 6.00
CA LYS A 143 -5.11 12.75 7.05
C LYS A 143 -4.74 13.23 8.46
N ARG A 144 -3.46 13.53 8.72
CA ARG A 144 -3.01 14.09 10.01
C ARG A 144 -3.63 15.46 10.24
N GLU A 145 -3.66 16.31 9.21
CA GLU A 145 -4.30 17.62 9.26
C GLU A 145 -5.80 17.49 9.54
N PHE A 146 -6.51 16.65 8.78
CA PHE A 146 -7.93 16.37 8.99
C PHE A 146 -8.22 15.91 10.43
N LEU A 147 -7.45 14.94 10.95
CA LEU A 147 -7.62 14.47 12.32
C LEU A 147 -7.41 15.60 13.33
N SER A 148 -6.39 16.45 13.12
CA SER A 148 -6.14 17.59 13.99
C SER A 148 -7.30 18.60 14.00
N ALA A 149 -7.95 18.84 12.86
CA ALA A 149 -9.11 19.72 12.75
C ALA A 149 -10.35 19.08 13.37
N TRP A 150 -10.56 17.79 13.12
CA TRP A 150 -11.69 17.00 13.65
C TRP A 150 -11.70 16.92 15.18
N TYR A 151 -10.53 16.71 15.80
CA TYR A 151 -10.43 16.69 17.26
C TYR A 151 -10.57 18.08 17.88
N ARG A 152 -10.08 19.14 17.22
CA ARG A 152 -10.27 20.54 17.67
C ARG A 152 -11.75 20.95 17.72
N GLY A 153 -12.56 20.52 16.75
CA GLY A 153 -13.99 20.84 16.71
C GLY A 153 -14.87 20.08 17.70
N ARG A 154 -14.32 19.12 18.46
CA ARG A 154 -15.05 18.28 19.42
C ARG A 154 -14.74 18.58 20.90
N SER A 155 -13.79 19.49 21.15
CA SER A 155 -13.39 19.90 22.50
C SER A 155 -14.06 21.19 22.99
N SER A 156 -15.18 21.60 22.36
CA SER A 156 -16.07 22.68 22.83
C SER A 156 -17.38 22.12 23.32
#